data_AF-A0A660RC34-F1
#
_entry.id   AF-A0A660RC34-F1
#
_cell.length_a   1.000
_cell.length_b   1.000
_cell.length_c   1.000
_cell.angle_alpha   90.00
_cell.angle_beta   90.00
_cell.angle_gamma   90.00
#
_symmetry.space_group_name_H-M   'P 1'
#
loop_
_entity.id
_entity.type
_entity.pdbx_description
1 polymer ?
#
loop_
_entity_poly.entity_id
_entity_poly.type
_entity_poly.pdbx_seq_one_letter_code
_entity_poly.pdbx_strand_id
1 'polypeptide(L)'
;MVFFSCIEKIDPNLLKDEGGSEVIVELGEKKLDDYRKIVGDELEELHELAKDLKGLRILHINSTSFGGGVAELLKSIIPMMKSLGLDVRWEVMEANGEFFQITKKIHNALQGGEIEIDEKEWELYEKVNRENARKMDLGSADVVIVHDPQPAAIPSFSKIDTTFVWRCHIDMSSPNMKVWKRFKDYLSKYDLMLFHMEEYFREEFKSISLPFPPSIDPLSPKNMELEEDFISSVARRFNVDPSRPILTVVARFDPWKDLNAAIDVYRKVKNYVKDLQLLIVSVMASDDPEGW
;
A
#
# COMPACT_ATOMS: atom_id res chain seq x y z
N MET A 1 -2.81 2.12 -16.42
CA MET A 1 -1.73 1.73 -17.34
C MET A 1 -0.57 1.00 -16.65
N VAL A 2 0.17 1.60 -15.70
CA VAL A 2 1.40 0.99 -15.12
C VAL A 2 1.22 -0.45 -14.63
N PHE A 3 0.11 -0.74 -13.92
CA PHE A 3 -0.18 -2.10 -13.46
C PHE A 3 -0.31 -3.14 -14.57
N PHE A 4 -1.02 -2.81 -15.65
CA PHE A 4 -1.21 -3.72 -16.77
C PHE A 4 0.10 -3.94 -17.53
N SER A 5 0.90 -2.88 -17.72
CA SER A 5 2.24 -3.00 -18.31
C SER A 5 3.23 -3.81 -17.44
N CYS A 6 3.01 -3.86 -16.12
CA CYS A 6 3.78 -4.71 -15.22
C CYS A 6 3.33 -6.17 -15.30
N ILE A 7 2.02 -6.43 -15.45
CA ILE A 7 1.49 -7.78 -15.64
C ILE A 7 1.84 -8.35 -17.00
N GLU A 8 1.91 -7.56 -18.08
CA GLU A 8 2.34 -8.05 -19.39
C GLU A 8 3.78 -8.64 -19.39
N LYS A 9 4.58 -8.31 -18.38
CA LYS A 9 5.91 -8.92 -18.16
C LYS A 9 5.84 -10.27 -17.44
N ILE A 10 4.67 -10.66 -16.96
CA ILE A 10 4.37 -11.95 -16.34
C ILE A 10 3.83 -12.88 -17.43
N ASP A 11 4.32 -14.12 -17.50
CA ASP A 11 4.03 -15.07 -18.59
C ASP A 11 2.50 -15.22 -18.82
N PRO A 12 1.98 -14.96 -20.03
CA PRO A 12 0.54 -15.02 -20.32
C PRO A 12 -0.08 -16.43 -20.27
N ASN A 13 0.70 -17.49 -20.02
CA ASN A 13 0.20 -18.89 -19.95
C ASN A 13 -0.22 -19.38 -18.55
N LEU A 14 -0.39 -18.49 -17.56
CA LEU A 14 -0.46 -18.87 -16.13
C LEU A 14 -1.81 -19.36 -15.58
N LEU A 15 -2.84 -19.57 -16.39
CA LEU A 15 -4.18 -19.99 -15.91
C LEU A 15 -4.15 -21.42 -15.30
N LYS A 16 -4.44 -21.55 -14.00
CA LYS A 16 -4.73 -22.84 -13.32
C LYS A 16 -6.17 -22.85 -12.74
N ASP A 17 -6.63 -23.91 -12.07
CA ASP A 17 -8.03 -24.05 -11.61
C ASP A 17 -8.17 -24.53 -10.14
N GLU A 18 -9.33 -24.23 -9.53
CA GLU A 18 -9.93 -24.63 -8.22
C GLU A 18 -9.40 -24.10 -6.85
N GLY A 19 -10.25 -23.34 -6.13
CA GLY A 19 -11.11 -23.81 -5.00
C GLY A 19 -10.58 -23.92 -3.56
N GLY A 20 -10.66 -22.85 -2.75
CA GLY A 20 -10.40 -22.84 -1.30
C GLY A 20 -11.32 -21.88 -0.51
N SER A 21 -11.49 -22.09 0.80
CA SER A 21 -12.40 -21.30 1.67
C SER A 21 -11.70 -20.11 2.33
N GLU A 22 -12.29 -18.92 2.25
CA GLU A 22 -11.59 -17.63 2.37
C GLU A 22 -12.13 -16.72 3.48
N VAL A 23 -11.26 -15.93 4.12
CA VAL A 23 -11.66 -14.69 4.82
C VAL A 23 -11.45 -13.54 3.83
N ILE A 24 -12.44 -13.33 2.96
CA ILE A 24 -12.41 -12.31 1.91
C ILE A 24 -12.76 -10.96 2.51
N VAL A 25 -12.00 -9.93 2.17
CA VAL A 25 -12.44 -8.56 2.43
C VAL A 25 -13.56 -8.19 1.47
N GLU A 26 -14.76 -7.91 1.99
CA GLU A 26 -15.85 -7.37 1.18
C GLU A 26 -15.49 -5.98 0.65
N LEU A 27 -15.68 -5.80 -0.66
CA LEU A 27 -15.34 -4.57 -1.37
C LEU A 27 -16.63 -3.95 -1.92
N GLY A 28 -16.69 -2.61 -1.91
CA GLY A 28 -17.73 -1.88 -2.63
C GLY A 28 -17.57 -2.04 -4.15
N GLU A 29 -18.67 -1.83 -4.88
CA GLU A 29 -18.61 -1.79 -6.34
C GLU A 29 -18.01 -0.46 -6.82
N LYS A 30 -17.00 -0.54 -7.70
CA LYS A 30 -16.53 0.57 -8.53
C LYS A 30 -16.32 0.03 -9.94
N LYS A 31 -16.75 0.77 -10.95
CA LYS A 31 -16.55 0.38 -12.34
C LYS A 31 -15.51 1.29 -12.96
N LEU A 32 -14.66 0.72 -13.79
CA LEU A 32 -13.67 1.51 -14.50
C LEU A 32 -14.31 2.65 -15.33
N ASP A 33 -15.49 2.41 -15.93
CA ASP A 33 -16.24 3.43 -16.67
C ASP A 33 -16.65 4.66 -15.84
N ASP A 34 -16.71 4.56 -14.50
CA ASP A 34 -16.99 5.71 -13.63
C ASP A 34 -15.92 6.80 -13.78
N TYR A 35 -14.71 6.40 -14.21
CA TYR A 35 -13.55 7.28 -14.40
C TYR A 35 -13.48 7.93 -15.78
N ARG A 36 -14.37 7.56 -16.72
CA ARG A 36 -14.34 8.05 -18.12
C ARG A 36 -14.31 9.57 -18.24
N LYS A 37 -15.02 10.28 -17.37
CA LYS A 37 -15.03 11.76 -17.35
C LYS A 37 -13.70 12.38 -16.89
N ILE A 38 -12.86 11.61 -16.21
CA ILE A 38 -11.59 12.06 -15.63
C ILE A 38 -10.43 11.71 -16.55
N VAL A 39 -10.37 10.46 -17.04
CA VAL A 39 -9.23 9.95 -17.83
C VAL A 39 -9.46 9.95 -19.34
N GLY A 40 -10.71 10.09 -19.80
CA GLY A 40 -11.03 10.11 -21.23
C GLY A 40 -10.67 8.81 -21.94
N ASP A 41 -10.02 8.93 -23.10
CA ASP A 41 -9.74 7.83 -24.03
C ASP A 41 -8.66 6.84 -23.55
N GLU A 42 -7.91 7.17 -22.48
CA GLU A 42 -6.96 6.25 -21.85
C GLU A 42 -7.66 5.00 -21.26
N LEU A 43 -8.98 5.08 -21.08
CA LEU A 43 -9.80 3.97 -20.62
C LEU A 43 -9.84 2.84 -21.66
N GLU A 44 -9.93 3.18 -22.93
CA GLU A 44 -9.97 2.23 -24.04
C GLU A 44 -8.67 1.45 -24.14
N GLU A 45 -7.53 2.11 -23.96
CA GLU A 45 -6.22 1.45 -23.90
C GLU A 45 -6.17 0.44 -22.74
N LEU A 46 -6.73 0.81 -21.58
CA LEU A 46 -6.78 -0.10 -20.43
C LEU A 46 -7.68 -1.31 -20.68
N HIS A 47 -8.81 -1.11 -21.35
CA HIS A 47 -9.68 -2.19 -21.78
C HIS A 47 -9.00 -3.12 -22.79
N GLU A 48 -8.22 -2.57 -23.73
CA GLU A 48 -7.47 -3.36 -24.70
C GLU A 48 -6.43 -4.24 -24.02
N LEU A 49 -5.61 -3.67 -23.13
CA LEU A 49 -4.58 -4.40 -22.37
C LEU A 49 -5.18 -5.49 -21.48
N ALA A 50 -6.39 -5.27 -20.96
CA ALA A 50 -7.05 -6.24 -20.08
C ALA A 50 -7.67 -7.44 -20.82
N LYS A 51 -7.87 -7.36 -22.15
CA LYS A 51 -8.53 -8.43 -22.92
C LYS A 51 -7.83 -9.78 -22.77
N ASP A 52 -6.51 -9.78 -22.93
CA ASP A 52 -5.68 -11.00 -22.87
C ASP A 52 -5.48 -11.50 -21.44
N LEU A 53 -5.81 -10.67 -20.43
CA LEU A 53 -5.68 -11.00 -19.01
C LEU A 53 -7.01 -11.43 -18.40
N LYS A 54 -8.10 -11.46 -19.17
CA LYS A 54 -9.43 -11.79 -18.66
C LYS A 54 -9.44 -13.17 -18.01
N GLY A 55 -9.94 -13.23 -16.78
CA GLY A 55 -9.97 -14.45 -15.96
C GLY A 55 -8.67 -14.75 -15.21
N LEU A 56 -7.62 -13.95 -15.37
CA LEU A 56 -6.39 -14.10 -14.58
C LEU A 56 -6.72 -13.95 -13.09
N ARG A 57 -6.29 -14.93 -12.29
CA ARG A 57 -6.57 -15.01 -10.86
C ARG A 57 -5.46 -14.33 -10.06
N ILE A 58 -5.77 -13.23 -9.42
CA ILE A 58 -4.81 -12.42 -8.65
C ILE A 58 -5.19 -12.45 -7.17
N LEU A 59 -4.23 -12.75 -6.31
CA LEU A 59 -4.39 -12.66 -4.86
C LEU A 59 -3.53 -11.54 -4.30
N HIS A 60 -4.15 -10.53 -3.68
CA HIS A 60 -3.46 -9.54 -2.88
C HIS A 60 -3.37 -9.99 -1.43
N ILE A 61 -2.18 -9.88 -0.82
CA ILE A 61 -1.94 -10.19 0.59
C ILE A 61 -1.33 -8.98 1.27
N ASN A 62 -1.93 -8.53 2.37
CA ASN A 62 -1.35 -7.49 3.23
C ASN A 62 -1.62 -7.75 4.72
N SER A 63 -1.29 -6.78 5.58
CA SER A 63 -1.39 -6.91 7.03
C SER A 63 -2.64 -6.32 7.68
N THR A 64 -3.45 -5.53 6.94
CA THR A 64 -4.69 -4.94 7.48
C THR A 64 -5.68 -4.54 6.39
N SER A 65 -6.98 -4.74 6.62
CA SER A 65 -8.07 -4.23 5.77
C SER A 65 -8.62 -2.87 6.20
N PHE A 66 -8.13 -2.33 7.34
CA PHE A 66 -8.58 -1.09 7.92
C PHE A 66 -7.39 -0.18 8.26
N GLY A 67 -7.51 1.11 7.91
CA GLY A 67 -6.44 2.07 8.13
C GLY A 67 -5.25 1.90 7.17
N GLY A 68 -4.51 2.99 6.96
CA GLY A 68 -3.31 3.01 6.13
C GLY A 68 -3.56 3.13 4.61
N GLY A 69 -2.53 3.59 3.90
CA GLY A 69 -2.61 3.87 2.46
C GLY A 69 -2.77 2.61 1.60
N VAL A 70 -2.25 1.46 2.04
CA VAL A 70 -2.37 0.19 1.29
C VAL A 70 -3.82 -0.30 1.26
N ALA A 71 -4.50 -0.32 2.40
CA ALA A 71 -5.91 -0.74 2.46
C ALA A 71 -6.81 0.21 1.64
N GLU A 72 -6.56 1.52 1.68
CA GLU A 72 -7.27 2.51 0.85
C GLU A 72 -7.04 2.27 -0.66
N LEU A 73 -5.79 1.98 -1.03
CA LEU A 73 -5.42 1.65 -2.41
C LEU A 73 -6.14 0.38 -2.88
N LEU A 74 -6.10 -0.70 -2.09
CA LEU A 74 -6.70 -1.99 -2.44
C LEU A 74 -8.23 -1.90 -2.57
N LYS A 75 -8.88 -1.10 -1.71
CA LYS A 75 -10.32 -0.79 -1.81
C LYS A 75 -10.72 -0.06 -3.09
N SER A 76 -9.75 0.48 -3.83
CA SER A 76 -9.98 1.19 -5.07
C SER A 76 -9.54 0.37 -6.28
N ILE A 77 -8.33 -0.20 -6.24
CA ILE A 77 -7.76 -0.91 -7.40
C ILE A 77 -8.43 -2.26 -7.65
N ILE A 78 -8.81 -3.00 -6.60
CA ILE A 78 -9.38 -4.33 -6.77
C ILE A 78 -10.74 -4.29 -7.48
N PRO A 79 -11.70 -3.43 -7.10
CA PRO A 79 -12.94 -3.29 -7.87
C PRO A 79 -12.70 -2.90 -9.34
N MET A 80 -11.72 -2.02 -9.62
CA MET A 80 -11.37 -1.65 -10.99
C MET A 80 -10.84 -2.86 -11.78
N MET A 81 -9.94 -3.66 -11.19
CA MET A 81 -9.43 -4.90 -11.78
C MET A 81 -10.57 -5.89 -12.08
N LYS A 82 -11.49 -6.08 -11.13
CA LYS A 82 -12.67 -6.94 -11.32
C LYS A 82 -13.55 -6.44 -12.47
N SER A 83 -13.74 -5.12 -12.59
CA SER A 83 -14.52 -4.53 -13.68
C SER A 83 -13.89 -4.72 -15.06
N LEU A 84 -12.57 -4.97 -15.11
CA LEU A 84 -11.83 -5.33 -16.32
C LEU A 84 -11.87 -6.85 -16.63
N GLY A 85 -12.55 -7.65 -15.81
CA GLY A 85 -12.71 -9.08 -16.01
C GLY A 85 -11.60 -9.94 -15.39
N LEU A 86 -10.79 -9.38 -14.49
CA LEU A 86 -9.83 -10.13 -13.68
C LEU A 86 -10.55 -10.79 -12.48
N ASP A 87 -10.11 -11.98 -12.08
CA ASP A 87 -10.58 -12.63 -10.85
C ASP A 87 -9.65 -12.26 -9.70
N VAL A 88 -10.05 -11.30 -8.86
CA VAL A 88 -9.16 -10.72 -7.85
C VAL A 88 -9.67 -10.96 -6.44
N ARG A 89 -8.81 -11.53 -5.59
CA ARG A 89 -9.06 -11.73 -4.17
C ARG A 89 -8.12 -10.87 -3.33
N TRP A 90 -8.57 -10.58 -2.11
CA TRP A 90 -7.77 -9.88 -1.11
C TRP A 90 -7.90 -10.61 0.22
N GLU A 91 -6.77 -11.10 0.70
CA GLU A 91 -6.64 -11.70 2.01
C GLU A 91 -5.74 -10.87 2.91
N VAL A 92 -6.09 -10.82 4.20
CA VAL A 92 -5.31 -10.16 5.23
C VAL A 92 -4.67 -11.24 6.09
N MET A 93 -3.36 -11.13 6.34
CA MET A 93 -2.69 -12.09 7.22
C MET A 93 -3.24 -12.02 8.65
N GLU A 94 -3.39 -13.18 9.27
CA GLU A 94 -3.70 -13.29 10.68
C GLU A 94 -2.43 -13.09 11.51
N ALA A 95 -2.43 -12.07 12.38
CA ALA A 95 -1.30 -11.75 13.23
C ALA A 95 -1.74 -11.23 14.60
N ASN A 96 -0.88 -11.38 15.60
CA ASN A 96 -1.09 -10.86 16.94
C ASN A 96 -0.34 -9.53 17.16
N GLY A 97 -0.63 -8.84 18.27
CA GLY A 97 0.00 -7.55 18.57
C GLY A 97 1.52 -7.58 18.67
N GLU A 98 2.09 -8.68 19.16
CA GLU A 98 3.54 -8.87 19.26
C GLU A 98 4.20 -8.90 17.87
N PHE A 99 3.59 -9.59 16.91
CA PHE A 99 4.03 -9.59 15.52
C PHE A 99 3.99 -8.19 14.90
N PHE A 100 2.96 -7.38 15.19
CA PHE A 100 2.89 -6.00 14.69
C PHE A 100 3.99 -5.10 15.29
N GLN A 101 4.37 -5.32 16.55
CA GLN A 101 5.51 -4.61 17.16
C GLN A 101 6.83 -4.97 16.46
N ILE A 102 7.06 -6.26 16.18
CA ILE A 102 8.25 -6.73 15.48
C ILE A 102 8.28 -6.20 14.04
N THR A 103 7.17 -6.26 13.34
CA THR A 103 7.13 -5.77 11.95
C THR A 103 7.25 -4.25 11.86
N LYS A 104 6.80 -3.49 12.88
CA LYS A 104 7.13 -2.05 13.00
C LYS A 104 8.63 -1.83 13.16
N LYS A 105 9.33 -2.66 13.94
CA LYS A 105 10.81 -2.64 14.02
C LYS A 105 11.46 -2.95 12.68
N ILE A 106 11.02 -4.01 11.99
CA ILE A 106 11.50 -4.36 10.63
C ILE A 106 11.29 -3.19 9.68
N HIS A 107 10.08 -2.64 9.63
CA HIS A 107 9.72 -1.49 8.79
C HIS A 107 10.67 -0.30 9.02
N ASN A 108 10.82 0.12 10.27
CA ASN A 108 11.68 1.26 10.61
C ASN A 108 13.16 0.97 10.33
N ALA A 109 13.63 -0.27 10.57
CA ALA A 109 15.00 -0.67 10.24
C ALA A 109 15.26 -0.65 8.72
N LEU A 110 14.29 -1.12 7.92
CA LEU A 110 14.37 -1.10 6.46
C LEU A 110 14.37 0.32 5.88
N GLN A 111 13.77 1.28 6.58
CA GLN A 111 13.86 2.71 6.25
C GLN A 111 15.10 3.42 6.82
N GLY A 112 16.07 2.68 7.36
CA GLY A 112 17.35 3.22 7.83
C GLY A 112 17.45 3.48 9.33
N GLY A 113 16.43 3.09 10.11
CA GLY A 113 16.48 3.15 11.57
C GLY A 113 17.58 2.23 12.15
N GLU A 114 18.30 2.72 13.15
CA GLU A 114 19.29 1.96 13.92
C GLU A 114 18.60 1.03 14.93
N ILE A 115 17.87 0.04 14.41
CA ILE A 115 17.12 -0.94 15.19
C ILE A 115 17.73 -2.32 14.99
N GLU A 116 17.88 -3.06 16.09
CA GLU A 116 18.24 -4.47 16.06
C GLU A 116 16.99 -5.34 16.26
N ILE A 117 17.01 -6.51 15.64
CA ILE A 117 15.94 -7.51 15.74
C ILE A 117 16.61 -8.79 16.23
N ASP A 118 16.20 -9.26 17.40
CA ASP A 118 16.79 -10.44 18.01
C ASP A 118 16.26 -11.74 17.37
N GLU A 119 16.88 -12.87 17.73
CA GLU A 119 16.53 -14.16 17.13
C GLU A 119 15.10 -14.60 17.48
N LYS A 120 14.61 -14.30 18.68
CA LYS A 120 13.24 -14.66 19.08
C LYS A 120 12.21 -13.86 18.29
N GLU A 121 12.51 -12.59 18.02
CA GLU A 121 11.67 -11.74 17.17
C GLU A 121 11.62 -12.26 15.73
N TRP A 122 12.76 -12.70 15.18
CA TRP A 122 12.77 -13.35 13.87
C TRP A 122 12.04 -14.69 13.86
N GLU A 123 12.22 -15.53 14.87
CA GLU A 123 11.49 -16.80 15.03
C GLU A 123 9.98 -16.57 15.05
N LEU A 124 9.51 -15.53 15.74
CA LEU A 124 8.09 -15.17 15.77
C LEU A 124 7.61 -14.64 14.42
N TYR A 125 8.38 -13.76 13.76
CA TYR A 125 8.08 -13.26 12.42
C TYR A 125 7.92 -14.42 11.41
N GLU A 126 8.86 -15.36 11.41
CA GLU A 126 8.84 -16.54 10.55
C GLU A 126 7.69 -17.50 10.91
N LYS A 127 7.42 -17.71 12.20
CA LYS A 127 6.32 -18.56 12.66
C LYS A 127 4.97 -18.05 12.15
N VAL A 128 4.68 -16.77 12.32
CA VAL A 128 3.40 -16.17 11.88
C VAL A 128 3.27 -16.23 10.36
N ASN A 129 4.34 -15.91 9.60
CA ASN A 129 4.33 -16.02 8.14
C ASN A 129 4.11 -17.46 7.68
N ARG A 130 4.73 -18.45 8.35
CA ARG A 130 4.55 -19.88 8.06
C ARG A 130 3.13 -20.37 8.35
N GLU A 131 2.51 -19.89 9.43
CA GLU A 131 1.13 -20.22 9.76
C GLU A 131 0.15 -19.64 8.73
N ASN A 132 0.37 -18.42 8.27
CA ASN A 132 -0.42 -17.80 7.20
C ASN A 132 -0.24 -18.52 5.87
N ALA A 133 0.99 -18.85 5.48
CA ALA A 133 1.27 -19.60 4.25
C ALA A 133 0.60 -20.98 4.20
N ARG A 134 0.24 -21.56 5.36
CA ARG A 134 -0.51 -22.83 5.44
C ARG A 134 -2.03 -22.66 5.36
N LYS A 135 -2.53 -21.49 5.76
CA LYS A 135 -3.98 -21.19 5.81
C LYS A 135 -4.49 -20.63 4.48
N MET A 136 -3.69 -19.77 3.85
CA MET A 136 -4.04 -19.10 2.61
C MET A 136 -3.97 -20.06 1.43
N ASP A 137 -4.96 -19.98 0.54
CA ASP A 137 -4.98 -20.77 -0.69
C ASP A 137 -4.22 -20.06 -1.81
N LEU A 138 -2.89 -20.02 -1.67
CA LEU A 138 -2.01 -19.35 -2.63
C LEU A 138 -2.01 -20.05 -4.01
N GLY A 139 -2.42 -21.32 -4.08
CA GLY A 139 -2.34 -22.16 -5.28
C GLY A 139 -3.46 -21.92 -6.27
N SER A 140 -4.59 -21.37 -5.81
CA SER A 140 -5.69 -20.96 -6.67
C SER A 140 -5.51 -19.56 -7.29
N ALA A 141 -4.35 -18.93 -7.09
CA ALA A 141 -3.98 -17.70 -7.79
C ALA A 141 -2.89 -17.98 -8.83
N ASP A 142 -3.00 -17.32 -9.99
CA ASP A 142 -1.98 -17.30 -11.04
C ASP A 142 -0.87 -16.30 -10.67
N VAL A 143 -1.24 -15.22 -9.96
CA VAL A 143 -0.32 -14.20 -9.44
C VAL A 143 -0.66 -13.86 -7.99
N VAL A 144 0.33 -13.89 -7.11
CA VAL A 144 0.21 -13.47 -5.71
C VAL A 144 1.01 -12.19 -5.48
N ILE A 145 0.32 -11.11 -5.12
CA ILE A 145 0.90 -9.79 -4.84
C ILE A 145 0.97 -9.59 -3.33
N VAL A 146 2.19 -9.62 -2.78
CA VAL A 146 2.45 -9.48 -1.35
C VAL A 146 2.87 -8.05 -1.04
N HIS A 147 2.11 -7.36 -0.20
CA HIS A 147 2.33 -5.97 0.14
C HIS A 147 3.16 -5.83 1.42
N ASP A 148 4.23 -5.03 1.33
CA ASP A 148 5.07 -4.59 2.46
C ASP A 148 5.81 -5.71 3.20
N PRO A 149 6.62 -5.39 4.24
CA PRO A 149 7.45 -6.39 4.91
C PRO A 149 6.72 -7.43 5.75
N GLN A 150 5.49 -7.17 6.21
CA GLN A 150 4.83 -8.03 7.20
C GLN A 150 4.57 -9.45 6.65
N PRO A 151 3.94 -9.62 5.47
CA PRO A 151 3.72 -10.93 4.87
C PRO A 151 4.88 -11.37 3.94
N ALA A 152 6.01 -10.64 3.91
CA ALA A 152 7.04 -10.82 2.88
C ALA A 152 7.68 -12.22 2.89
N ALA A 153 7.65 -12.93 4.03
CA ALA A 153 8.21 -14.27 4.16
C ALA A 153 7.25 -15.40 3.80
N ILE A 154 5.96 -15.13 3.53
CA ILE A 154 4.97 -16.15 3.13
C ILE A 154 5.48 -17.03 1.97
N PRO A 155 6.04 -16.48 0.87
CA PRO A 155 6.49 -17.32 -0.25
C PRO A 155 7.60 -18.31 0.14
N SER A 156 8.46 -17.95 1.10
CA SER A 156 9.53 -18.83 1.60
C SER A 156 9.00 -20.07 2.35
N PHE A 157 7.76 -20.02 2.83
CA PHE A 157 7.09 -21.12 3.51
C PHE A 157 6.02 -21.81 2.68
N SER A 158 5.73 -21.28 1.49
CA SER A 158 4.86 -21.92 0.51
C SER A 158 5.63 -22.99 -0.28
N LYS A 159 4.94 -24.03 -0.73
CA LYS A 159 5.48 -25.06 -1.64
C LYS A 159 4.77 -25.00 -3.00
N ILE A 160 4.28 -23.83 -3.35
CA ILE A 160 3.36 -23.62 -4.47
C ILE A 160 4.14 -22.98 -5.61
N ASP A 161 3.86 -23.44 -6.82
CA ASP A 161 4.41 -22.94 -8.05
C ASP A 161 3.42 -21.92 -8.67
N THR A 162 3.55 -20.67 -8.22
CA THR A 162 2.77 -19.49 -8.65
C THR A 162 3.72 -18.29 -8.78
N THR A 163 3.33 -17.26 -9.51
CA THR A 163 4.13 -16.04 -9.64
C THR A 163 3.94 -15.15 -8.42
N PHE A 164 5.04 -14.83 -7.75
CA PHE A 164 5.05 -13.92 -6.61
C PHE A 164 5.56 -12.54 -6.99
N VAL A 165 4.76 -11.51 -6.68
CA VAL A 165 5.13 -10.10 -6.83
C VAL A 165 5.24 -9.46 -5.45
N TRP A 166 6.39 -8.86 -5.13
CA TRP A 166 6.53 -8.09 -3.89
C TRP A 166 6.24 -6.62 -4.18
N ARG A 167 5.23 -6.07 -3.50
CA ARG A 167 4.87 -4.66 -3.60
C ARG A 167 5.36 -3.91 -2.36
N CYS A 168 6.44 -3.17 -2.52
CA CYS A 168 7.04 -2.37 -1.44
C CYS A 168 6.45 -0.95 -1.44
N HIS A 169 5.93 -0.51 -0.30
CA HIS A 169 5.40 0.85 -0.10
C HIS A 169 6.29 1.75 0.77
N ILE A 170 7.46 1.25 1.17
CA ILE A 170 8.41 1.95 2.03
C ILE A 170 9.68 2.32 1.27
N ASP A 171 10.43 3.25 1.85
CA ASP A 171 11.77 3.58 1.38
C ASP A 171 12.75 2.43 1.71
N MET A 172 13.46 1.97 0.69
CA MET A 172 14.45 0.89 0.75
C MET A 172 15.84 1.35 0.26
N SER A 173 16.07 2.65 0.09
CA SER A 173 17.34 3.17 -0.44
C SER A 173 18.51 2.95 0.53
N SER A 174 18.25 3.06 1.85
CA SER A 174 19.29 2.99 2.89
C SER A 174 18.84 2.16 4.10
N PRO A 175 18.59 0.84 3.94
CA PRO A 175 18.14 -0.01 5.03
C PRO A 175 19.28 -0.29 6.02
N ASN A 176 18.91 -0.58 7.25
CA ASN A 176 19.81 -1.17 8.23
C ASN A 176 20.36 -2.50 7.69
N MET A 177 21.67 -2.54 7.41
CA MET A 177 22.29 -3.68 6.72
C MET A 177 22.28 -4.98 7.54
N LYS A 178 22.15 -4.93 8.88
CA LYS A 178 22.01 -6.14 9.70
C LYS A 178 20.66 -6.80 9.46
N VAL A 179 19.58 -6.01 9.49
CA VAL A 179 18.22 -6.48 9.21
C VAL A 179 18.07 -6.88 7.74
N TRP A 180 18.58 -6.06 6.82
CA TRP A 180 18.54 -6.33 5.38
C TRP A 180 19.18 -7.67 5.01
N LYS A 181 20.32 -8.00 5.63
CA LYS A 181 21.07 -9.23 5.32
C LYS A 181 20.22 -10.49 5.50
N ARG A 182 19.33 -10.53 6.51
CA ARG A 182 18.38 -11.64 6.70
C ARG A 182 17.11 -11.43 5.87
N PHE A 183 16.59 -10.21 5.85
CA PHE A 183 15.31 -9.92 5.20
C PHE A 183 15.33 -10.20 3.69
N LYS A 184 16.44 -9.91 3.00
CA LYS A 184 16.59 -10.14 1.56
C LYS A 184 16.43 -11.61 1.16
N ASP A 185 16.68 -12.55 2.05
CA ASP A 185 16.53 -13.98 1.75
C ASP A 185 15.05 -14.33 1.52
N TYR A 186 14.13 -13.66 2.21
CA TYR A 186 12.68 -13.79 1.95
C TYR A 186 12.31 -13.21 0.58
N LEU A 187 12.96 -12.11 0.19
CA LEU A 187 12.72 -11.44 -1.09
C LEU A 187 13.24 -12.23 -2.30
N SER A 188 14.18 -13.17 -2.10
CA SER A 188 14.71 -14.01 -3.17
C SER A 188 13.68 -14.94 -3.83
N LYS A 189 12.48 -15.06 -3.25
CA LYS A 189 11.38 -15.91 -3.73
C LYS A 189 10.40 -15.21 -4.66
N TYR A 190 10.63 -13.92 -4.95
CA TYR A 190 9.74 -13.13 -5.80
C TYR A 190 10.27 -13.04 -7.22
N ASP A 191 9.36 -13.11 -8.18
CA ASP A 191 9.63 -13.00 -9.61
C ASP A 191 9.68 -11.53 -10.06
N LEU A 192 8.97 -10.66 -9.35
CA LEU A 192 8.90 -9.23 -9.62
C LEU A 192 8.80 -8.42 -8.32
N MET A 193 9.41 -7.24 -8.30
CA MET A 193 9.33 -6.28 -7.22
C MET A 193 8.84 -4.93 -7.73
N LEU A 194 7.90 -4.33 -7.01
CA LEU A 194 7.29 -3.06 -7.37
C LEU A 194 7.57 -2.04 -6.27
N PHE A 195 8.32 -0.98 -6.59
CA PHE A 195 8.62 0.12 -5.65
C PHE A 195 7.92 1.41 -6.09
N HIS A 196 7.86 2.43 -5.24
CA HIS A 196 7.31 3.73 -5.63
C HIS A 196 8.20 4.46 -6.64
N MET A 197 9.51 4.37 -6.46
CA MET A 197 10.51 5.08 -7.25
C MET A 197 11.74 4.18 -7.47
N GLU A 198 12.52 4.45 -8.52
CA GLU A 198 13.70 3.64 -8.87
C GLU A 198 14.82 3.74 -7.83
N GLU A 199 14.89 4.84 -7.10
CA GLU A 199 15.85 5.08 -6.02
C GLU A 199 15.70 4.09 -4.86
N TYR A 200 14.56 3.42 -4.75
CA TYR A 200 14.29 2.42 -3.71
C TYR A 200 14.78 1.02 -4.11
N PHE A 201 15.22 0.84 -5.36
CA PHE A 201 15.70 -0.45 -5.82
C PHE A 201 16.97 -0.86 -5.07
N ARG A 202 17.06 -2.16 -4.81
CA ARG A 202 18.27 -2.78 -4.28
C ARG A 202 19.04 -3.39 -5.44
N GLU A 203 20.36 -3.18 -5.48
CA GLU A 203 21.19 -3.58 -6.62
C GLU A 203 21.04 -5.08 -6.94
N GLU A 204 20.95 -5.93 -5.91
CA GLU A 204 20.76 -7.38 -6.08
C GLU A 204 19.40 -7.78 -6.69
N PHE A 205 18.40 -6.91 -6.65
CA PHE A 205 17.04 -7.15 -7.17
C PHE A 205 16.66 -6.23 -8.32
N LYS A 206 17.60 -5.40 -8.81
CA LYS A 206 17.33 -4.36 -9.81
C LYS A 206 16.76 -4.92 -11.11
N SER A 207 17.18 -6.10 -11.53
CA SER A 207 16.71 -6.76 -12.77
C SER A 207 15.24 -7.19 -12.72
N ILE A 208 14.68 -7.36 -11.52
CA ILE A 208 13.29 -7.74 -11.29
C ILE A 208 12.49 -6.60 -10.64
N SER A 209 13.03 -5.39 -10.58
CA SER A 209 12.40 -4.24 -9.95
C SER A 209 11.80 -3.28 -10.97
N LEU A 210 10.58 -2.79 -10.73
CA LEU A 210 9.92 -1.78 -11.57
C LEU A 210 9.36 -0.62 -10.73
N PRO A 211 9.41 0.61 -11.27
CA PRO A 211 8.78 1.74 -10.63
C PRO A 211 7.27 1.64 -10.84
N PHE A 212 6.56 1.83 -9.75
CA PHE A 212 5.11 1.83 -9.68
C PHE A 212 4.72 2.86 -8.63
N PRO A 213 4.49 4.12 -9.03
CA PRO A 213 4.16 5.18 -8.09
C PRO A 213 2.81 4.92 -7.40
N PRO A 214 2.59 5.43 -6.19
CA PRO A 214 1.28 5.42 -5.58
C PRO A 214 0.32 6.29 -6.42
N SER A 215 -0.96 5.95 -6.37
CA SER A 215 -2.02 6.71 -7.02
C SER A 215 -3.07 7.17 -6.01
N ILE A 216 -3.86 8.16 -6.43
CA ILE A 216 -5.08 8.57 -5.71
C ILE A 216 -6.30 8.10 -6.49
N ASP A 217 -7.37 7.77 -5.78
CA ASP A 217 -8.67 7.52 -6.39
C ASP A 217 -9.50 8.82 -6.38
N PRO A 218 -9.69 9.49 -7.54
CA PRO A 218 -10.43 10.75 -7.62
C PRO A 218 -11.91 10.64 -7.22
N LEU A 219 -12.48 9.43 -7.17
CA LEU A 219 -13.87 9.21 -6.78
C LEU A 219 -14.01 8.72 -5.32
N SER A 220 -12.89 8.52 -4.62
CA SER A 220 -12.93 8.15 -3.20
C SER A 220 -13.38 9.34 -2.34
N PRO A 221 -13.98 9.09 -1.15
CA PRO A 221 -14.40 10.16 -0.23
C PRO A 221 -13.28 11.15 0.15
N LYS A 222 -12.01 10.76 0.02
CA LYS A 222 -10.86 11.62 0.32
C LYS A 222 -10.57 12.64 -0.79
N ASN A 223 -10.83 12.30 -2.05
CA ASN A 223 -10.39 13.09 -3.21
C ASN A 223 -11.54 13.58 -4.10
N MET A 224 -12.78 13.10 -3.88
CA MET A 224 -13.94 13.53 -4.63
C MET A 224 -14.24 15.01 -4.40
N GLU A 225 -14.84 15.64 -5.41
CA GLU A 225 -15.35 17.00 -5.27
C GLU A 225 -16.48 17.04 -4.24
N LEU A 226 -16.46 18.06 -3.38
CA LEU A 226 -17.40 18.24 -2.27
C LEU A 226 -18.23 19.49 -2.52
N GLU A 227 -19.52 19.40 -2.20
CA GLU A 227 -20.43 20.54 -2.25
C GLU A 227 -20.00 21.65 -1.29
N GLU A 228 -20.14 22.92 -1.71
CA GLU A 228 -19.71 24.09 -0.94
C GLU A 228 -20.37 24.17 0.45
N ASP A 229 -21.64 23.74 0.55
CA ASP A 229 -22.39 23.68 1.81
C ASP A 229 -21.75 22.70 2.79
N PHE A 230 -21.29 21.54 2.30
CA PHE A 230 -20.61 20.55 3.12
C PHE A 230 -19.27 21.09 3.60
N ILE A 231 -18.47 21.68 2.70
CA ILE A 231 -17.18 22.31 3.04
C ILE A 231 -17.38 23.39 4.11
N SER A 232 -18.37 24.27 3.91
CA SER A 232 -18.73 25.35 4.85
C SER A 232 -19.17 24.83 6.21
N SER A 233 -19.92 23.72 6.25
CA SER A 233 -20.36 23.08 7.48
C SER A 233 -19.18 22.52 8.29
N VAL A 234 -18.21 21.89 7.60
CA VAL A 234 -17.00 21.32 8.20
C VAL A 234 -16.10 22.45 8.71
N ALA A 235 -15.86 23.48 7.90
CA ALA A 235 -15.06 24.64 8.29
C ALA A 235 -15.63 25.31 9.55
N ARG A 236 -16.95 25.53 9.61
CA ARG A 236 -17.63 26.08 10.78
C ARG A 236 -17.49 25.20 12.02
N ARG A 237 -17.65 23.87 11.85
CA ARG A 237 -17.50 22.91 12.95
C ARG A 237 -16.11 22.97 13.59
N PHE A 238 -15.07 23.17 12.79
CA PHE A 238 -13.68 23.26 13.26
C PHE A 238 -13.19 24.69 13.46
N ASN A 239 -14.09 25.68 13.43
CA ASN A 239 -13.77 27.10 13.60
C ASN A 239 -12.68 27.62 12.64
N VAL A 240 -12.75 27.16 11.38
CA VAL A 240 -11.90 27.61 10.27
C VAL A 240 -12.68 28.63 9.44
N ASP A 241 -12.05 29.75 9.13
CA ASP A 241 -12.62 30.79 8.25
C ASP A 241 -12.13 30.60 6.81
N PRO A 242 -12.94 30.07 5.88
CA PRO A 242 -12.51 29.83 4.51
C PRO A 242 -12.28 31.12 3.70
N SER A 243 -12.71 32.29 4.21
CA SER A 243 -12.49 33.57 3.55
C SER A 243 -11.08 34.15 3.76
N ARG A 244 -10.31 33.57 4.69
CA ARG A 244 -8.95 33.98 5.04
C ARG A 244 -7.93 33.00 4.47
N PRO A 245 -6.68 33.43 4.23
CA PRO A 245 -5.62 32.52 3.79
C PRO A 245 -5.41 31.36 4.77
N ILE A 246 -5.27 30.15 4.23
CA ILE A 246 -5.07 28.92 4.98
C ILE A 246 -3.77 28.26 4.51
N LEU A 247 -2.90 27.91 5.47
CA LEU A 247 -1.80 26.97 5.27
C LEU A 247 -2.22 25.64 5.90
N THR A 248 -2.09 24.54 5.17
CA THR A 248 -2.48 23.21 5.65
C THR A 248 -1.35 22.22 5.50
N VAL A 249 -1.16 21.39 6.52
CA VAL A 249 -0.38 20.16 6.45
C VAL A 249 -1.28 19.00 6.85
N VAL A 250 -1.33 17.97 6.00
CA VAL A 250 -2.05 16.72 6.27
C VAL A 250 -1.02 15.62 6.43
N ALA A 251 -0.76 15.20 7.66
CA ALA A 251 0.23 14.17 7.96
C ALA A 251 -0.03 13.53 9.32
N ARG A 252 0.49 12.31 9.52
CA ARG A 252 0.52 11.69 10.85
C ARG A 252 1.43 12.49 11.78
N PHE A 253 1.16 12.41 13.08
CA PHE A 253 2.08 12.89 14.12
C PHE A 253 3.24 11.90 14.24
N ASP A 254 4.18 12.02 13.32
CA ASP A 254 5.34 11.16 13.20
C ASP A 254 6.60 12.04 13.11
N PRO A 255 7.69 11.70 13.82
CA PRO A 255 8.90 12.53 13.85
C PRO A 255 9.48 12.84 12.46
N TRP A 256 9.27 11.97 11.48
CA TRP A 256 9.78 12.11 10.12
C TRP A 256 8.91 13.02 9.23
N LYS A 257 7.76 13.48 9.73
CA LYS A 257 6.87 14.42 9.01
C LYS A 257 7.12 15.89 9.30
N ASP A 258 8.05 16.19 10.22
CA ASP A 258 8.52 17.52 10.58
C ASP A 258 7.41 18.59 10.71
N LEU A 259 6.41 18.27 11.52
CA LEU A 259 5.29 19.18 11.79
C LEU A 259 5.75 20.49 12.47
N ASN A 260 6.91 20.46 13.14
CA ASN A 260 7.52 21.65 13.73
C ASN A 260 7.96 22.64 12.65
N ALA A 261 8.56 22.17 11.55
CA ALA A 261 8.88 23.04 10.43
C ALA A 261 7.63 23.70 9.83
N ALA A 262 6.48 23.00 9.75
CA ALA A 262 5.23 23.60 9.28
C ALA A 262 4.77 24.77 10.17
N ILE A 263 4.92 24.65 11.50
CA ILE A 263 4.63 25.72 12.45
C ILE A 263 5.59 26.91 12.28
N ASP A 264 6.88 26.63 12.09
CA ASP A 264 7.89 27.68 11.90
C ASP A 264 7.70 28.43 10.58
N VAL A 265 7.34 27.73 9.51
CA VAL A 265 6.93 28.35 8.24
C VAL A 265 5.72 29.25 8.47
N TYR A 266 4.67 28.75 9.12
CA TYR A 266 3.50 29.55 9.44
C TYR A 266 3.84 30.82 10.23
N ARG A 267 4.67 30.73 11.28
CA ARG A 267 5.10 31.90 12.08
C ARG A 267 5.81 32.94 11.23
N LYS A 268 6.68 32.51 10.31
CA LYS A 268 7.39 33.42 9.39
C LYS A 268 6.43 34.10 8.43
N VAL A 269 5.52 33.36 7.80
CA VAL A 269 4.56 33.92 6.83
C VAL A 269 3.55 34.84 7.52
N LYS A 270 3.13 34.52 8.74
CA LYS A 270 2.20 35.34 9.53
C LYS A 270 2.72 36.74 9.87
N ASN A 271 4.03 36.96 9.80
CA ASN A 271 4.60 38.31 9.90
C ASN A 271 4.15 39.21 8.74
N TYR A 272 3.91 38.63 7.56
CA TYR A 272 3.49 39.33 6.33
C TYR A 272 1.97 39.21 6.08
N VAL A 273 1.38 38.06 6.38
CA VAL A 273 -0.06 37.79 6.19
C VAL A 273 -0.73 37.64 7.57
N LYS A 274 -1.27 38.75 8.09
CA LYS A 274 -1.73 38.84 9.50
C LYS A 274 -2.91 37.93 9.82
N ASP A 275 -3.76 37.69 8.83
CA ASP A 275 -4.98 36.90 8.92
C ASP A 275 -4.78 35.42 8.55
N LEU A 276 -3.54 34.97 8.29
CA LEU A 276 -3.22 33.57 7.98
C LEU A 276 -3.66 32.61 9.11
N GLN A 277 -4.25 31.49 8.70
CA GLN A 277 -4.58 30.33 9.53
C GLN A 277 -3.64 29.15 9.22
N LEU A 278 -3.34 28.34 10.23
CA LEU A 278 -2.63 27.07 10.07
C LEU A 278 -3.55 25.93 10.47
N LEU A 279 -3.74 24.97 9.57
CA LEU A 279 -4.42 23.71 9.84
C LEU A 279 -3.40 22.58 9.84
N ILE A 280 -3.25 21.89 10.96
CA ILE A 280 -2.51 20.63 11.06
C ILE A 280 -3.55 19.53 11.17
N VAL A 281 -3.77 18.80 10.09
CA VAL A 281 -4.78 17.74 10.00
C VAL A 281 -4.07 16.39 10.10
N SER A 282 -4.49 15.57 11.05
CA SER A 282 -3.94 14.23 11.26
C SER A 282 -5.06 13.24 11.47
N VAL A 283 -4.93 12.07 10.85
CA VAL A 283 -5.79 10.91 11.11
C VAL A 283 -4.87 9.85 11.69
N MET A 284 -5.11 9.47 12.94
CA MET A 284 -4.35 8.44 13.61
C MET A 284 -5.04 7.09 13.39
N ALA A 285 -4.27 6.07 13.03
CA ALA A 285 -4.75 4.71 13.06
C ALA A 285 -4.82 4.26 14.53
N SER A 286 -5.86 3.51 14.90
CA SER A 286 -6.08 3.06 16.29
C SER A 286 -4.99 2.13 16.83
N ASP A 287 -4.08 1.68 15.98
CA ASP A 287 -2.99 0.74 16.23
C ASP A 287 -1.59 1.38 16.24
N ASP A 288 -1.46 2.71 16.20
CA ASP A 288 -0.16 3.38 16.29
C ASP A 288 0.20 3.79 17.74
N PRO A 289 1.08 3.05 18.45
CA PRO A 289 1.42 3.31 19.85
C PRO A 289 2.26 4.58 20.07
N GLU A 290 2.74 5.25 19.01
CA GLU A 290 3.54 6.48 19.09
C GLU A 290 2.68 7.76 19.01
N GLY A 291 1.35 7.64 18.95
CA GLY A 291 0.43 8.78 18.85
C GLY A 291 0.18 9.58 20.14
N TRP A 292 1.11 9.59 21.10
CA TRP A 292 0.96 10.25 22.41
C TRP A 292 2.15 11.17 22.74
#